data_AF-A0A538EXQ1-F1
#
_entry.id   AF-A0A538EXQ1-F1
#
_cell.length_a   1.000
_cell.length_b   1.000
_cell.length_c   1.000
_cell.angle_alpha   90.00
_cell.angle_beta   90.00
_cell.angle_gamma   90.00
#
_symmetry.space_group_name_H-M   'P 1'
#
loop_
_entity.id
_entity.type
_entity.pdbx_description
1 polymer ?
#
loop_
_entity_poly.entity_id
_entity_poly.type
_entity_poly.pdbx_seq_one_letter_code
_entity_poly.pdbx_strand_id
1 'polypeptide(L)'
;MVGHVLARRPVAARRAAREAQAPLDRRQHAPRNRPRGRARRPVRQGLADRPATGAERGCPQGRDQGVARPLRQGQANGIAHKPRLRYFDMGDRTWHAARSWRSVTKHRPRLYLSAARSGTAHSLNDGTLASKLPTGRNSYQESYVYDPTAGSSIPIDREGPDGFLPYAPLDQRFDEPHGLTYTTPVLKRPLHLAGPTELRFWAVTEASDMAWVGRLVDVAPDGSARMITSGWLRASFRRVDPKRSRDGAPYLPDDRQLPVTIGQEIKYRMDIWPIAWTLKPGHRLRLWLSSSDSPNHEPLPVAGRNLILHDAVYPSQLILGTR
;
A
#
# COMPACT_ATOMS: atom_id res chain seq x y z
N MET A 1 -67.28 -16.56 -22.33
CA MET A 1 -66.88 -16.30 -20.93
C MET A 1 -65.91 -15.12 -20.98
N VAL A 2 -66.28 -14.04 -20.28
CA VAL A 2 -65.93 -12.64 -20.58
C VAL A 2 -64.50 -12.29 -20.13
N GLY A 3 -63.74 -11.62 -21.01
CA GLY A 3 -62.48 -10.96 -20.68
C GLY A 3 -62.71 -9.53 -20.19
N HIS A 4 -61.92 -9.08 -19.22
CA HIS A 4 -61.90 -7.68 -18.78
C HIS A 4 -60.52 -7.06 -19.02
N VAL A 5 -60.53 -6.11 -19.95
CA VAL A 5 -59.59 -5.01 -20.14
C VAL A 5 -59.78 -3.99 -19.00
N LEU A 6 -58.70 -3.36 -18.53
CA LEU A 6 -58.69 -1.93 -18.17
C LEU A 6 -57.26 -1.41 -17.98
N ALA A 7 -56.84 -0.58 -18.94
CA ALA A 7 -55.77 0.40 -18.79
C ALA A 7 -56.32 1.70 -18.19
N ARG A 8 -55.48 2.45 -17.45
CA ARG A 8 -55.33 3.93 -17.49
C ARG A 8 -54.36 4.45 -16.41
N ARG A 9 -53.25 5.05 -16.86
CA ARG A 9 -52.58 6.23 -16.25
C ARG A 9 -53.23 7.50 -16.86
N PRO A 10 -52.81 8.77 -16.59
CA PRO A 10 -51.97 9.40 -15.54
C PRO A 10 -52.66 10.68 -14.95
N VAL A 11 -51.97 11.54 -14.15
CA VAL A 11 -51.84 13.02 -14.35
C VAL A 11 -51.26 13.78 -13.12
N ALA A 12 -50.19 14.52 -13.40
CA ALA A 12 -49.72 15.86 -12.96
C ALA A 12 -49.72 16.37 -11.50
N ALA A 13 -48.49 16.69 -11.05
CA ALA A 13 -47.94 18.01 -10.69
C ALA A 13 -48.82 19.16 -10.14
N ARG A 14 -48.35 19.72 -9.00
CA ARG A 14 -48.20 21.16 -8.60
C ARG A 14 -48.03 21.18 -7.06
N ARG A 15 -47.45 22.15 -6.35
CA ARG A 15 -46.56 23.31 -6.54
C ARG A 15 -46.31 23.84 -5.11
N ALA A 16 -45.08 24.29 -4.84
CA ALA A 16 -44.59 25.23 -3.81
C ALA A 16 -45.51 25.70 -2.66
N ALA A 17 -44.98 25.66 -1.44
CA ALA A 17 -45.24 26.67 -0.41
C ALA A 17 -43.91 27.14 0.22
N ARG A 18 -43.67 28.46 0.14
CA ARG A 18 -42.64 29.23 0.85
C ARG A 18 -43.30 29.79 2.12
N GLU A 19 -42.64 29.70 3.27
CA GLU A 19 -42.73 30.60 4.43
C GLU A 19 -41.34 30.59 5.08
N ALA A 20 -40.51 31.62 4.88
CA ALA A 20 -40.43 32.91 5.60
C ALA A 20 -39.61 32.84 6.92
N GLN A 21 -38.45 33.49 6.88
CA GLN A 21 -37.40 33.66 7.90
C GLN A 21 -37.82 34.45 9.17
N ALA A 22 -37.10 34.23 10.28
CA ALA A 22 -36.42 35.30 11.03
C ALA A 22 -35.29 34.77 11.95
N PRO A 23 -34.26 35.58 12.30
CA PRO A 23 -32.92 35.13 12.68
C PRO A 23 -32.56 35.33 14.17
N LEU A 24 -31.55 34.60 14.66
CA LEU A 24 -30.94 34.86 15.98
C LEU A 24 -29.80 35.89 15.86
N ASP A 25 -30.01 36.97 16.61
CA ASP A 25 -29.36 38.28 16.56
C ASP A 25 -27.97 38.26 17.25
N ARG A 26 -26.97 38.87 16.60
CA ARG A 26 -25.69 39.27 17.20
C ARG A 26 -25.90 40.62 17.88
N ARG A 27 -25.58 40.74 19.18
CA ARG A 27 -25.41 42.07 19.81
C ARG A 27 -24.11 42.17 20.59
N GLN A 28 -23.32 43.18 20.22
CA GLN A 28 -22.20 43.75 20.99
C GLN A 28 -22.66 45.05 21.69
N HIS A 29 -21.98 45.36 22.81
CA HIS A 29 -21.62 46.67 23.42
C HIS A 29 -22.14 47.05 24.83
N ALA A 30 -21.22 46.95 25.82
CA ALA A 30 -20.66 47.98 26.77
C ALA A 30 -21.62 48.85 27.67
N PRO A 31 -21.22 49.42 28.85
CA PRO A 31 -19.88 50.00 29.18
C PRO A 31 -19.34 49.99 30.66
N ARG A 32 -18.02 50.29 30.76
CA ARG A 32 -17.20 51.05 31.76
C ARG A 32 -17.34 50.86 33.29
N ASN A 33 -16.21 50.54 33.95
CA ASN A 33 -15.53 51.47 34.89
C ASN A 33 -14.05 51.10 35.21
N ARG A 34 -13.17 52.11 35.34
CA ARG A 34 -11.74 52.02 35.76
C ARG A 34 -11.60 52.29 37.27
N PRO A 35 -10.45 51.99 37.90
CA PRO A 35 -9.46 53.07 38.13
C PRO A 35 -7.99 52.69 37.89
N ARG A 36 -7.12 53.70 38.09
CA ARG A 36 -5.77 53.95 37.55
C ARG A 36 -4.64 53.25 38.32
N GLY A 37 -3.49 53.02 37.68
CA GLY A 37 -2.23 52.78 38.40
C GLY A 37 -1.00 52.37 37.57
N ARG A 38 -0.05 53.30 37.42
CA ARG A 38 1.39 53.19 37.07
C ARG A 38 1.80 53.06 35.59
N ALA A 39 2.55 54.10 35.20
CA ALA A 39 3.16 54.36 33.91
C ALA A 39 4.32 53.40 33.58
N ARG A 40 4.40 52.97 32.31
CA ARG A 40 5.56 52.28 31.73
C ARG A 40 6.54 53.32 31.18
N ARG A 41 7.79 53.30 31.64
CA ARG A 41 8.93 53.97 30.99
C ARG A 41 9.36 53.18 29.74
N PRO A 42 9.76 53.84 28.63
CA PRO A 42 10.37 53.17 27.50
C PRO A 42 11.88 53.04 27.73
N VAL A 43 12.42 51.83 27.65
CA VAL A 43 13.87 51.62 27.53
C VAL A 43 14.16 51.24 26.09
N ARG A 44 14.66 52.21 25.32
CA ARG A 44 15.47 51.96 24.13
C ARG A 44 16.79 51.34 24.59
N GLN A 45 17.09 50.13 24.16
CA GLN A 45 18.46 49.63 24.12
C GLN A 45 18.74 49.15 22.69
N GLY A 46 19.80 49.73 22.13
CA GLY A 46 20.13 49.72 20.71
C GLY A 46 20.55 48.35 20.20
N LEU A 47 20.17 48.09 18.94
CA LEU A 47 20.95 47.25 18.06
C LEU A 47 22.28 47.98 17.81
N ALA A 48 23.31 47.59 18.56
CA ALA A 48 24.69 47.86 18.19
C ALA A 48 25.19 46.68 17.36
N ASP A 49 25.80 47.01 16.22
CA ASP A 49 26.50 46.12 15.31
C ASP A 49 27.35 45.09 16.05
N ARG A 50 27.03 43.80 15.86
CA ARG A 50 27.96 42.71 16.14
C ARG A 50 28.58 42.28 14.81
N PRO A 51 29.92 42.28 14.70
CA PRO A 51 30.59 41.84 13.49
C PRO A 51 30.29 40.37 13.26
N ALA A 52 30.03 40.02 11.99
CA ALA A 52 29.94 38.64 11.52
C ALA A 52 31.30 37.96 11.73
N THR A 53 31.51 37.41 12.92
CA THR A 53 32.63 36.51 13.19
C THR A 53 32.23 35.15 12.65
N GLY A 54 32.73 34.86 11.46
CA GLY A 54 32.81 33.50 10.94
C GLY A 54 33.62 32.64 11.91
N ALA A 55 32.93 31.93 12.79
CA ALA A 55 33.50 30.83 13.53
C ALA A 55 33.02 29.55 12.85
N GLU A 56 33.94 28.92 12.12
CA GLU A 56 33.86 27.56 11.63
C GLU A 56 33.44 26.63 12.77
N ARG A 57 32.15 26.39 12.94
CA ARG A 57 31.69 25.26 13.75
C ARG A 57 31.98 24.02 12.93
N GLY A 58 33.11 23.38 13.23
CA GLY A 58 33.48 22.09 12.68
C GLY A 58 32.30 21.13 12.72
N CYS A 59 32.14 20.35 11.65
CA CYS A 59 31.07 19.38 11.50
C CYS A 59 31.00 18.48 12.76
N PRO A 60 29.82 18.23 13.35
CA PRO A 60 29.68 17.38 14.53
C PRO A 60 30.41 16.04 14.34
N GLN A 61 31.12 15.57 15.36
CA GLN A 61 31.76 14.25 15.32
C GLN A 61 30.67 13.17 15.43
N GLY A 62 30.32 12.55 14.29
CA GLY A 62 29.27 11.56 14.17
C GLY A 62 29.00 11.15 12.71
N ARG A 63 28.23 10.07 12.51
CA ARG A 63 28.08 9.19 11.31
C ARG A 63 27.96 9.85 9.91
N ASP A 64 27.73 11.15 9.80
CA ASP A 64 27.50 11.86 8.53
C ASP A 64 28.73 12.59 7.94
N GLN A 65 29.92 12.43 8.53
CA GLN A 65 31.15 12.99 7.97
C GLN A 65 31.51 12.45 6.58
N GLY A 66 31.01 11.26 6.23
CA GLY A 66 31.20 10.65 4.91
C GLY A 66 30.60 11.50 3.78
N VAL A 67 29.39 12.03 3.97
CA VAL A 67 28.66 12.78 2.93
C VAL A 67 28.87 14.28 3.08
N ALA A 68 28.92 14.79 4.32
CA ALA A 68 28.96 16.22 4.59
C ALA A 68 30.33 16.87 4.30
N ARG A 69 31.45 16.18 4.59
CA ARG A 69 32.80 16.75 4.39
C ARG A 69 33.14 16.97 2.91
N PRO A 70 32.85 16.05 1.98
CA PRO A 70 33.12 16.30 0.56
C PRO A 70 32.23 17.42 0.00
N LEU A 71 30.96 17.47 0.41
CA LEU A 71 30.00 18.46 -0.12
C LEU A 71 30.21 19.88 0.44
N ARG A 72 30.63 20.02 1.70
CA ARG A 72 30.82 21.35 2.33
C ARG A 72 32.27 21.81 2.40
N GLN A 73 33.24 20.89 2.48
CA GLN A 73 34.63 21.21 2.82
C GLN A 73 35.63 20.80 1.73
N GLY A 74 35.16 20.24 0.60
CA GLY A 74 36.03 19.81 -0.50
C GLY A 74 37.01 18.68 -0.13
N GLN A 75 36.87 18.07 1.05
CA GLN A 75 37.77 17.01 1.51
C GLN A 75 37.45 15.68 0.83
N ALA A 76 38.45 15.14 0.14
CA ALA A 76 38.42 13.75 -0.32
C ALA A 76 38.47 12.80 0.89
N ASN A 77 37.39 12.07 1.12
CA ASN A 77 37.27 11.11 2.22
C ASN A 77 36.95 9.68 1.73
N GLY A 78 37.14 9.42 0.44
CA GLY A 78 36.90 8.13 -0.19
C GLY A 78 35.43 7.76 -0.40
N ILE A 79 34.45 8.64 -0.10
CA ILE A 79 33.03 8.30 -0.29
C ILE A 79 32.68 8.00 -1.76
N ALA A 80 33.37 8.64 -2.71
CA ALA A 80 33.21 8.40 -4.13
C ALA A 80 33.52 6.95 -4.55
N HIS A 81 34.32 6.23 -3.75
CA HIS A 81 34.68 4.83 -3.99
C HIS A 81 33.75 3.84 -3.27
N LYS A 82 32.85 4.31 -2.40
CA LYS A 82 31.87 3.43 -1.74
C LYS A 82 30.75 3.05 -2.72
N PRO A 83 30.11 1.88 -2.54
CA PRO A 83 28.95 1.52 -3.32
C PRO A 83 27.84 2.57 -3.20
N ARG A 84 27.28 3.00 -4.34
CA ARG A 84 26.20 4.00 -4.38
C ARG A 84 24.93 3.56 -3.67
N LEU A 85 24.72 2.25 -3.57
CA LEU A 85 23.65 1.64 -2.81
C LEU A 85 24.21 0.49 -1.97
N ARG A 86 23.80 0.46 -0.70
CA ARG A 86 23.90 -0.70 0.17
C ARG A 86 22.50 -1.04 0.68
N TYR A 87 22.18 -2.31 0.76
CA TYR A 87 20.91 -2.79 1.29
C TYR A 87 21.14 -4.03 2.14
N PHE A 88 20.32 -4.22 3.16
CA PHE A 88 20.35 -5.40 4.01
C PHE A 88 19.25 -6.35 3.55
N ASP A 89 19.61 -7.57 3.20
CA ASP A 89 18.65 -8.61 2.86
C ASP A 89 18.21 -9.31 4.14
N MET A 90 16.93 -9.17 4.47
CA MET A 90 16.37 -9.63 5.76
C MET A 90 16.33 -11.15 5.87
N GLY A 91 16.30 -11.86 4.74
CA GLY A 91 16.22 -13.32 4.70
C GLY A 91 17.58 -13.99 4.86
N ASP A 92 18.60 -13.50 4.15
CA ASP A 92 19.98 -14.00 4.27
C ASP A 92 20.80 -13.28 5.36
N ARG A 93 20.24 -12.21 5.95
CA ARG A 93 20.84 -11.38 7.01
C ARG A 93 22.20 -10.79 6.65
N THR A 94 22.41 -10.48 5.37
CA THR A 94 23.68 -9.99 4.85
C THR A 94 23.52 -8.61 4.22
N TRP A 95 24.57 -7.78 4.35
CA TRP A 95 24.68 -6.52 3.61
C TRP A 95 25.14 -6.77 2.18
N HIS A 96 24.38 -6.25 1.23
CA HIS A 96 24.68 -6.28 -0.20
C HIS A 96 24.95 -4.87 -0.73
N ALA A 97 25.54 -4.80 -1.91
CA ALA A 97 25.89 -3.56 -2.60
C ALA A 97 25.46 -3.58 -4.06
N ALA A 98 25.08 -2.42 -4.60
CA ALA A 98 24.74 -2.26 -6.01
C ALA A 98 25.03 -0.84 -6.50
N ARG A 99 25.00 -0.65 -7.82
CA ARG A 99 25.20 0.67 -8.45
C ARG A 99 23.98 1.59 -8.29
N SER A 100 22.78 1.02 -8.21
CA SER A 100 21.51 1.70 -8.00
C SER A 100 20.44 0.70 -7.57
N TRP A 101 19.32 1.18 -7.01
CA TRP A 101 18.17 0.29 -6.70
C TRP A 101 17.64 -0.40 -7.97
N ARG A 102 17.67 0.30 -9.10
CA ARG A 102 17.24 -0.26 -10.39
C ARG A 102 18.10 -1.44 -10.84
N SER A 103 19.40 -1.41 -10.58
CA SER A 103 20.32 -2.49 -10.98
C SER A 103 20.26 -3.71 -10.08
N VAL A 104 19.54 -3.65 -8.94
CA VAL A 104 19.38 -4.81 -8.06
C VAL A 104 18.53 -5.88 -8.73
N THR A 105 17.45 -5.49 -9.40
CA THR A 105 16.58 -6.43 -10.12
C THR A 105 17.21 -6.87 -11.43
N LYS A 106 17.62 -8.14 -11.51
CA LYS A 106 18.16 -8.78 -12.71
C LYS A 106 17.10 -9.59 -13.47
N HIS A 107 16.17 -10.20 -12.76
CA HIS A 107 15.13 -11.05 -13.35
C HIS A 107 13.74 -10.67 -12.85
N ARG A 108 12.74 -10.92 -13.71
CA ARG A 108 11.32 -10.65 -13.45
C ARG A 108 10.45 -11.90 -13.68
N PRO A 109 10.58 -12.94 -12.85
CA PRO A 109 9.74 -14.12 -13.00
C PRO A 109 8.27 -13.75 -12.76
N ARG A 110 7.40 -14.41 -13.52
CA ARG A 110 5.94 -14.26 -13.45
C ARG A 110 5.35 -15.52 -12.86
N LEU A 111 4.50 -15.34 -11.86
CA LEU A 111 3.76 -16.40 -11.21
C LEU A 111 2.27 -16.11 -11.35
N TYR A 112 1.55 -16.95 -12.07
CA TYR A 112 0.12 -16.82 -12.28
C TYR A 112 -0.63 -17.35 -11.06
N LEU A 113 -1.72 -16.66 -10.72
CA LEU A 113 -2.69 -17.11 -9.73
C LEU A 113 -3.48 -18.28 -10.31
N SER A 114 -3.82 -19.25 -9.47
CA SER A 114 -4.58 -20.43 -9.87
C SER A 114 -5.43 -20.98 -8.72
N ALA A 115 -6.61 -21.48 -9.06
CA ALA A 115 -7.50 -22.22 -8.16
C ALA A 115 -7.02 -23.65 -7.86
N ALA A 116 -5.89 -24.09 -8.46
CA ALA A 116 -5.27 -25.35 -8.05
C ALA A 116 -4.88 -25.25 -6.57
N ARG A 117 -5.37 -26.18 -5.76
CA ARG A 117 -5.12 -26.25 -4.32
C ARG A 117 -3.63 -26.41 -4.03
N SER A 118 -3.10 -25.60 -3.13
CA SER A 118 -1.72 -25.72 -2.67
C SER A 118 -1.55 -26.75 -1.55
N GLY A 119 -2.60 -26.96 -0.76
CA GLY A 119 -2.60 -27.82 0.42
C GLY A 119 -1.80 -27.24 1.59
N THR A 120 -1.62 -25.91 1.65
CA THR A 120 -0.70 -25.28 2.60
C THR A 120 -1.27 -24.12 3.40
N ALA A 121 -2.48 -23.65 3.08
CA ALA A 121 -3.11 -22.52 3.77
C ALA A 121 -4.49 -22.90 4.32
N HIS A 122 -4.83 -22.34 5.48
CA HIS A 122 -6.21 -22.34 6.01
C HIS A 122 -6.90 -21.06 5.56
N SER A 123 -7.26 -21.00 4.28
CA SER A 123 -7.82 -19.79 3.64
C SER A 123 -9.07 -20.10 2.82
N LEU A 124 -9.72 -19.04 2.30
CA LEU A 124 -10.94 -19.14 1.51
C LEU A 124 -10.79 -20.02 0.26
N ASN A 125 -9.62 -20.01 -0.39
CA ASN A 125 -9.36 -20.77 -1.62
C ASN A 125 -8.19 -21.77 -1.52
N ASP A 126 -7.09 -21.40 -0.83
CA ASP A 126 -5.81 -22.15 -0.81
C ASP A 126 -5.23 -22.38 -2.23
N GLY A 127 -5.16 -21.32 -3.04
CA GLY A 127 -4.69 -21.38 -4.43
C GLY A 127 -3.16 -21.52 -4.57
N THR A 128 -2.69 -21.63 -5.81
CA THR A 128 -1.25 -21.77 -6.13
C THR A 128 -0.71 -20.61 -6.95
N LEU A 129 0.60 -20.41 -6.83
CA LEU A 129 1.43 -19.55 -7.69
C LEU A 129 2.34 -20.41 -8.56
N ALA A 130 2.21 -20.32 -9.88
CA ALA A 130 3.01 -21.11 -10.81
C ALA A 130 3.41 -20.33 -12.07
N SER A 131 4.49 -20.73 -12.75
CA SER A 131 4.94 -20.08 -13.99
C SER A 131 4.06 -20.40 -15.21
N LYS A 132 3.20 -21.42 -15.11
CA LYS A 132 2.25 -21.79 -16.17
C LYS A 132 0.90 -21.14 -15.92
N LEU A 133 0.24 -20.70 -16.99
CA LEU A 133 -1.14 -20.24 -16.91
C LEU A 133 -2.06 -21.38 -16.43
N PRO A 134 -3.04 -21.07 -15.58
CA PRO A 134 -4.06 -22.03 -15.18
C PRO A 134 -4.97 -22.40 -16.36
N THR A 135 -5.44 -23.64 -16.37
CA THR A 135 -6.37 -24.17 -17.38
C THR A 135 -7.40 -25.08 -16.72
N GLY A 136 -8.55 -25.28 -17.39
CA GLY A 136 -9.61 -26.16 -16.90
C GLY A 136 -10.13 -25.72 -15.53
N ARG A 137 -10.21 -26.64 -14.57
CA ARG A 137 -10.68 -26.32 -13.21
C ARG A 137 -9.74 -25.38 -12.45
N ASN A 138 -8.46 -25.35 -12.82
CA ASN A 138 -7.46 -24.51 -12.14
C ASN A 138 -7.60 -23.02 -12.49
N SER A 139 -8.44 -22.69 -13.49
CA SER A 139 -8.76 -21.32 -13.90
C SER A 139 -10.13 -20.85 -13.41
N TYR A 140 -10.76 -21.57 -12.47
CA TYR A 140 -11.99 -21.11 -11.82
C TYR A 140 -11.73 -19.83 -11.02
N GLN A 141 -12.69 -18.92 -11.01
CA GLN A 141 -12.57 -17.62 -10.37
C GLN A 141 -12.82 -17.74 -8.87
N GLU A 142 -12.16 -16.90 -8.07
CA GLU A 142 -12.25 -16.94 -6.62
C GLU A 142 -12.96 -15.70 -6.10
N SER A 143 -13.91 -15.89 -5.17
CA SER A 143 -14.67 -14.78 -4.60
C SER A 143 -14.51 -14.67 -3.10
N TYR A 144 -14.53 -13.45 -2.57
CA TYR A 144 -14.58 -13.19 -1.14
C TYR A 144 -15.44 -11.97 -0.85
N VAL A 145 -15.99 -11.90 0.36
CA VAL A 145 -16.72 -10.72 0.85
C VAL A 145 -15.72 -9.84 1.60
N TYR A 146 -15.72 -8.54 1.32
CA TYR A 146 -14.92 -7.59 2.08
C TYR A 146 -15.36 -7.59 3.55
N ASP A 147 -14.39 -7.88 4.43
CA ASP A 147 -14.52 -7.85 5.88
C ASP A 147 -13.62 -6.71 6.41
N PRO A 148 -14.17 -5.63 6.99
CA PRO A 148 -13.38 -4.51 7.50
C PRO A 148 -12.47 -4.90 8.67
N THR A 149 -12.75 -6.01 9.34
CA THR A 149 -11.95 -6.52 10.47
C THR A 149 -10.80 -7.41 10.04
N ALA A 150 -10.76 -7.80 8.76
CA ALA A 150 -9.71 -8.65 8.20
C ALA A 150 -8.35 -7.95 8.15
N GLY A 151 -7.29 -8.76 8.14
CA GLY A 151 -5.97 -8.29 7.75
C GLY A 151 -5.33 -7.40 8.79
N SER A 152 -5.43 -7.68 10.09
CA SER A 152 -4.75 -6.80 11.04
C SER A 152 -3.24 -7.02 10.98
N SER A 153 -2.50 -6.06 10.41
CA SER A 153 -1.04 -6.10 10.40
C SER A 153 -0.43 -4.87 11.06
N ILE A 154 0.82 -5.02 11.50
CA ILE A 154 1.69 -3.90 11.83
C ILE A 154 2.73 -3.87 10.71
N PRO A 155 2.63 -2.93 9.75
CA PRO A 155 3.51 -2.89 8.61
C PRO A 155 4.95 -2.68 9.07
N ILE A 156 5.88 -3.45 8.52
CA ILE A 156 7.33 -3.28 8.72
C ILE A 156 7.90 -2.43 7.55
N ASP A 157 7.04 -1.76 6.78
CA ASP A 157 7.33 -1.20 5.46
C ASP A 157 7.22 0.33 5.42
N ARG A 158 6.74 0.89 4.30
CA ARG A 158 6.95 2.28 3.85
C ARG A 158 6.54 3.34 4.87
N GLU A 159 5.55 3.05 5.70
CA GLU A 159 4.94 4.01 6.62
C GLU A 159 5.56 3.95 8.02
N GLY A 160 6.45 2.98 8.26
CA GLY A 160 7.00 2.73 9.59
C GLY A 160 5.94 2.19 10.55
N PRO A 161 6.31 1.75 11.76
CA PRO A 161 5.31 1.36 12.74
C PRO A 161 4.58 2.61 13.24
N ASP A 162 3.25 2.60 13.17
CA ASP A 162 2.38 3.51 13.92
C ASP A 162 2.53 3.24 15.42
N GLY A 163 3.66 3.63 16.03
CA GLY A 163 3.89 3.97 17.43
C GLY A 163 3.47 3.00 18.56
N PHE A 164 2.82 1.87 18.27
CA PHE A 164 2.15 1.04 19.25
C PHE A 164 2.63 -0.41 19.09
N LEU A 165 3.21 -0.93 20.19
CA LEU A 165 3.60 -2.33 20.45
C LEU A 165 5.01 -2.77 19.99
N PRO A 166 5.66 -3.68 20.75
CA PRO A 166 6.94 -4.24 20.34
C PRO A 166 6.77 -5.04 19.04
N TYR A 167 7.71 -4.81 18.13
CA TYR A 167 7.94 -5.47 16.84
C TYR A 167 7.77 -6.99 16.88
N ALA A 168 6.54 -7.49 16.80
CA ALA A 168 6.27 -8.89 16.58
C ALA A 168 5.86 -9.05 15.12
N PRO A 169 6.65 -9.73 14.26
CA PRO A 169 6.12 -10.22 13.00
C PRO A 169 5.00 -11.20 13.37
N LEU A 170 3.77 -10.70 13.36
CA LEU A 170 2.60 -11.50 13.68
C LEU A 170 2.53 -12.62 12.65
N ASP A 171 2.35 -13.83 13.17
CA ASP A 171 2.19 -15.01 12.35
C ASP A 171 1.00 -14.80 11.41
N GLN A 172 1.26 -14.79 10.10
CA GLN A 172 0.26 -14.44 9.11
C GLN A 172 -0.85 -15.49 8.97
N ARG A 173 -0.71 -16.65 9.64
CA ARG A 173 -1.74 -17.68 9.69
C ARG A 173 -3.08 -17.18 10.25
N PHE A 174 -3.08 -16.15 11.11
CA PHE A 174 -4.31 -15.58 11.65
C PHE A 174 -5.19 -14.88 10.59
N ASP A 175 -4.57 -14.29 9.57
CA ASP A 175 -5.29 -13.56 8.51
C ASP A 175 -5.64 -14.46 7.31
N GLU A 176 -5.05 -15.67 7.20
CA GLU A 176 -5.32 -16.59 6.09
C GLU A 176 -6.82 -16.86 5.85
N PRO A 177 -7.66 -17.07 6.88
CA PRO A 177 -9.10 -17.29 6.68
C PRO A 177 -9.85 -16.07 6.13
N HIS A 178 -9.26 -14.87 6.22
CA HIS A 178 -9.89 -13.59 5.86
C HIS A 178 -9.44 -13.05 4.49
N GLY A 179 -8.77 -13.88 3.68
CA GLY A 179 -8.34 -13.51 2.35
C GLY A 179 -8.12 -14.71 1.43
N LEU A 180 -7.85 -14.40 0.17
CA LEU A 180 -7.42 -15.39 -0.81
C LEU A 180 -5.91 -15.60 -0.65
N THR A 181 -5.46 -16.86 -0.63
CA THR A 181 -4.03 -17.18 -0.66
C THR A 181 -3.64 -17.86 -1.95
N TYR A 182 -2.42 -17.58 -2.39
CA TYR A 182 -1.79 -18.25 -3.54
C TYR A 182 -0.35 -18.59 -3.18
N THR A 183 -0.01 -19.87 -3.15
CA THR A 183 1.29 -20.34 -2.63
C THR A 183 2.11 -21.06 -3.69
N THR A 184 3.41 -20.79 -3.75
CA THR A 184 4.31 -21.54 -4.64
C THR A 184 4.47 -22.99 -4.16
N PRO A 185 4.91 -23.90 -5.05
CA PRO A 185 5.58 -25.12 -4.61
C PRO A 185 6.75 -24.81 -3.67
N VAL A 186 7.20 -25.82 -2.92
CA VAL A 186 8.44 -25.72 -2.12
C VAL A 186 9.59 -25.28 -3.01
N LEU A 187 10.27 -24.22 -2.59
CA LEU A 187 11.42 -23.68 -3.30
C LEU A 187 12.59 -24.67 -3.21
N LYS A 188 13.10 -25.11 -4.36
CA LYS A 188 14.29 -25.98 -4.45
C LYS A 188 15.61 -25.21 -4.36
N ARG A 189 15.55 -23.90 -4.58
CA ARG A 189 16.68 -22.96 -4.62
C ARG A 189 16.25 -21.67 -3.91
N PRO A 190 17.19 -20.89 -3.36
CA PRO A 190 16.82 -19.63 -2.74
C PRO A 190 16.14 -18.70 -3.76
N LEU A 191 15.12 -17.97 -3.29
CA LEU A 191 14.46 -16.91 -4.06
C LEU A 191 14.86 -15.57 -3.46
N HIS A 192 15.72 -14.83 -4.16
CA HIS A 192 16.19 -13.53 -3.74
C HIS A 192 15.25 -12.43 -4.24
N LEU A 193 14.24 -12.07 -3.44
CA LEU A 193 13.41 -10.90 -3.71
C LEU A 193 14.25 -9.65 -3.47
N ALA A 194 14.41 -8.84 -4.51
CA ALA A 194 15.21 -7.63 -4.45
C ALA A 194 14.77 -6.65 -5.56
N GLY A 195 14.01 -5.64 -5.16
CA GLY A 195 13.48 -4.60 -6.04
C GLY A 195 11.96 -4.61 -6.18
N PRO A 196 11.40 -3.88 -7.16
CA PRO A 196 9.96 -3.69 -7.26
C PRO A 196 9.25 -4.98 -7.69
N THR A 197 8.13 -5.24 -7.03
CA THR A 197 7.22 -6.35 -7.30
C THR A 197 5.85 -5.78 -7.65
N GLU A 198 5.14 -6.43 -8.56
CA GLU A 198 3.81 -6.00 -9.01
C GLU A 198 2.82 -7.15 -8.90
N LEU A 199 1.68 -6.89 -8.25
CA LEU A 199 0.48 -7.70 -8.44
C LEU A 199 -0.32 -7.09 -9.61
N ARG A 200 -0.41 -7.83 -10.70
CA ARG A 200 -1.19 -7.47 -11.88
C ARG A 200 -2.36 -8.42 -11.99
N PHE A 201 -3.56 -7.94 -11.72
CA PHE A 201 -4.71 -8.81 -11.59
C PHE A 201 -5.96 -8.20 -12.19
N TRP A 202 -6.97 -9.03 -12.42
CA TRP A 202 -8.28 -8.65 -12.87
C TRP A 202 -9.29 -8.99 -11.79
N ALA A 203 -10.18 -8.05 -11.53
CA ALA A 203 -11.22 -8.24 -10.54
C ALA A 203 -12.54 -7.59 -10.96
N VAL A 204 -13.61 -8.13 -10.41
CA VAL A 204 -14.95 -7.54 -10.39
C VAL A 204 -15.29 -7.23 -8.94
N THR A 205 -15.93 -6.10 -8.68
CA THR A 205 -16.43 -5.74 -7.34
C THR A 205 -17.88 -5.28 -7.39
N GLU A 206 -18.62 -5.60 -6.34
CA GLU A 206 -19.99 -5.13 -6.11
C GLU A 206 -20.04 -3.74 -5.46
N ALA A 207 -18.89 -3.15 -5.11
CA ALA A 207 -18.80 -1.83 -4.50
C ALA A 207 -18.49 -0.73 -5.54
N SER A 208 -18.93 0.50 -5.27
CA SER A 208 -18.61 1.69 -6.08
C SER A 208 -17.15 2.16 -5.93
N ASP A 209 -16.44 1.67 -4.91
CA ASP A 209 -15.00 1.70 -4.75
C ASP A 209 -14.55 0.56 -3.81
N MET A 210 -13.30 0.13 -3.90
CA MET A 210 -12.76 -1.00 -3.13
C MET A 210 -11.29 -0.77 -2.77
N ALA A 211 -10.82 -1.39 -1.69
CA ALA A 211 -9.38 -1.50 -1.40
C ALA A 211 -8.88 -2.87 -1.84
N TRP A 212 -7.67 -2.90 -2.38
CA TRP A 212 -6.91 -4.11 -2.62
C TRP A 212 -5.68 -4.10 -1.74
N VAL A 213 -5.48 -5.16 -0.98
CA VAL A 213 -4.35 -5.36 -0.08
C VAL A 213 -3.66 -6.64 -0.49
N GLY A 214 -2.40 -6.54 -0.91
CA GLY A 214 -1.58 -7.70 -1.27
C GLY A 214 -0.38 -7.82 -0.34
N ARG A 215 -0.24 -8.97 0.32
CA ARG A 215 0.93 -9.28 1.16
C ARG A 215 1.73 -10.43 0.59
N LEU A 216 3.04 -10.28 0.65
CA LEU A 216 3.95 -11.40 0.44
C LEU A 216 4.38 -11.98 1.77
N VAL A 217 4.36 -13.30 1.85
CA VAL A 217 4.58 -14.06 3.08
C VAL A 217 5.59 -15.17 2.79
N ASP A 218 6.57 -15.30 3.68
CA ASP A 218 7.54 -16.39 3.72
C ASP A 218 6.98 -17.51 4.61
N VAL A 219 6.59 -18.62 3.99
CA VAL A 219 6.07 -19.80 4.70
C VAL A 219 7.20 -20.81 4.87
N ALA A 220 7.60 -21.04 6.11
CA ALA A 220 8.67 -21.95 6.47
C ALA A 220 8.20 -23.43 6.41
N PRO A 221 9.13 -24.40 6.41
CA PRO A 221 8.80 -25.83 6.38
C PRO A 221 7.94 -26.31 7.56
N ASP A 222 8.03 -25.64 8.70
CA ASP A 222 7.22 -25.91 9.90
C ASP A 222 5.81 -25.31 9.84
N GLY A 223 5.48 -24.61 8.75
CA GLY A 223 4.20 -23.94 8.54
C GLY A 223 4.14 -22.53 9.12
N SER A 224 5.16 -22.04 9.82
CA SER A 224 5.17 -20.66 10.29
C SER A 224 5.19 -19.68 9.11
N ALA A 225 4.38 -18.61 9.21
CA ALA A 225 4.15 -17.67 8.12
C ALA A 225 4.57 -16.26 8.53
N ARG A 226 5.61 -15.72 7.88
CA ARG A 226 6.16 -14.39 8.19
C ARG A 226 5.88 -13.42 7.07
N MET A 227 5.28 -12.28 7.40
CA MET A 227 5.10 -11.20 6.42
C MET A 227 6.46 -10.71 5.93
N ILE A 228 6.60 -10.62 4.61
CA ILE A 228 7.77 -10.06 3.93
C ILE A 228 7.51 -8.56 3.70
N THR A 229 6.44 -8.24 2.99
CA THR A 229 6.06 -6.86 2.61
C THR A 229 4.61 -6.82 2.18
N SER A 230 4.03 -5.63 2.12
CA SER A 230 2.66 -5.42 1.62
C SER A 230 2.61 -4.41 0.46
N GLY A 231 1.41 -4.17 -0.06
CA GLY A 231 1.10 -3.16 -1.05
C GLY A 231 -0.41 -2.94 -1.08
N TRP A 232 -0.81 -1.68 -1.26
CA TRP A 232 -2.20 -1.27 -1.21
C TRP A 232 -2.61 -0.51 -2.47
N LEU A 233 -3.87 -0.67 -2.86
CA LEU A 233 -4.46 0.08 -3.95
C LEU A 233 -5.94 0.35 -3.69
N ARG A 234 -6.31 1.63 -3.63
CA ARG A 234 -7.72 2.01 -3.78
C ARG A 234 -8.11 1.86 -5.25
N ALA A 235 -9.19 1.14 -5.51
CA ALA A 235 -9.62 0.76 -6.86
C ALA A 235 -9.94 1.98 -7.75
N SER A 236 -10.46 3.06 -7.17
CA SER A 236 -10.64 4.33 -7.88
C SER A 236 -9.33 5.00 -8.29
N PHE A 237 -8.24 4.80 -7.55
CA PHE A 237 -6.92 5.36 -7.87
C PHE A 237 -6.03 4.43 -8.72
N ARG A 238 -6.63 3.42 -9.37
CA ARG A 238 -5.95 2.44 -10.25
C ARG A 238 -5.27 3.01 -11.50
N ARG A 239 -5.34 4.32 -11.75
CA ARG A 239 -4.81 4.92 -12.98
C ARG A 239 -3.30 4.69 -13.05
N VAL A 240 -2.83 4.14 -14.16
CA VAL A 240 -1.40 3.90 -14.38
C VAL A 240 -0.85 4.92 -15.37
N ASP A 241 0.30 5.53 -15.07
CA ASP A 241 1.04 6.32 -16.06
C ASP A 241 1.93 5.39 -16.91
N PRO A 242 1.62 5.15 -18.18
CA PRO A 242 2.39 4.24 -19.02
C PRO A 242 3.81 4.75 -19.32
N LYS A 243 4.03 6.09 -19.35
CA LYS A 243 5.35 6.67 -19.67
C LYS A 243 6.34 6.50 -18.52
N ARG A 244 5.84 6.46 -17.29
CA ARG A 244 6.65 6.32 -16.07
C ARG A 244 6.69 4.89 -15.53
N SER A 245 5.70 4.08 -15.90
CA SER A 245 5.62 2.67 -15.53
C SER A 245 6.62 1.82 -16.27
N ARG A 246 7.00 0.71 -15.64
CA ARG A 246 7.71 -0.40 -16.29
C ARG A 246 7.05 -1.71 -15.89
N ASP A 247 7.45 -2.80 -16.53
CA ASP A 247 6.98 -4.12 -16.17
C ASP A 247 7.48 -4.52 -14.77
N GLY A 248 6.57 -4.93 -13.88
CA GLY A 248 6.88 -5.22 -12.48
C GLY A 248 7.08 -3.97 -11.61
N ALA A 249 6.77 -2.78 -12.12
CA ALA A 249 6.92 -1.50 -11.41
C ALA A 249 5.93 -0.46 -11.98
N PRO A 250 4.63 -0.56 -11.64
CA PRO A 250 3.64 0.43 -12.05
C PRO A 250 3.96 1.79 -11.42
N TYR A 251 3.59 2.87 -12.12
CA TYR A 251 3.55 4.21 -11.56
C TYR A 251 2.08 4.64 -11.43
N LEU A 252 1.63 4.75 -10.19
CA LEU A 252 0.29 5.22 -9.82
C LEU A 252 0.43 6.69 -9.39
N PRO A 253 -0.11 7.65 -10.16
CA PRO A 253 0.07 9.08 -9.93
C PRO A 253 -0.78 9.64 -8.80
N ASP A 254 -1.82 8.91 -8.38
CA ASP A 254 -2.74 9.33 -7.31
C ASP A 254 -3.33 10.75 -7.49
N ASP A 255 -3.58 11.14 -8.75
CA ASP A 255 -3.96 12.52 -9.09
C ASP A 255 -5.44 12.69 -9.41
N ARG A 256 -6.19 11.58 -9.54
CA ARG A 256 -7.63 11.57 -9.80
C ARG A 256 -8.23 10.18 -9.55
N GLN A 257 -9.51 10.18 -9.21
CA GLN A 257 -10.31 8.96 -9.13
C GLN A 257 -10.88 8.60 -10.51
N LEU A 258 -10.80 7.32 -10.85
CA LEU A 258 -11.51 6.69 -11.95
C LEU A 258 -12.68 5.91 -11.34
N PRO A 259 -13.95 6.20 -11.68
CA PRO A 259 -15.09 5.46 -11.15
C PRO A 259 -14.92 3.95 -11.32
N VAL A 260 -15.33 3.18 -10.31
CA VAL A 260 -15.42 1.73 -10.38
C VAL A 260 -16.87 1.39 -10.71
N THR A 261 -17.11 0.88 -11.91
CA THR A 261 -18.43 0.42 -12.30
C THR A 261 -18.67 -0.96 -11.69
N ILE A 262 -19.73 -1.07 -10.88
CA ILE A 262 -20.15 -2.32 -10.27
C ILE A 262 -20.32 -3.41 -11.33
N GLY A 263 -19.77 -4.59 -11.10
CA GLY A 263 -19.86 -5.72 -12.02
C GLY A 263 -18.90 -5.65 -13.22
N GLN A 264 -18.12 -4.58 -13.39
CA GLN A 264 -17.17 -4.48 -14.49
C GLN A 264 -15.87 -5.22 -14.18
N GLU A 265 -15.36 -5.96 -15.17
CA GLU A 265 -14.04 -6.59 -15.14
C GLU A 265 -12.97 -5.51 -15.32
N ILE A 266 -12.20 -5.24 -14.27
CA ILE A 266 -11.19 -4.18 -14.26
C ILE A 266 -9.82 -4.79 -14.01
N LYS A 267 -8.85 -4.34 -14.82
CA LYS A 267 -7.43 -4.63 -14.61
C LYS A 267 -6.81 -3.66 -13.61
N TYR A 268 -6.13 -4.21 -12.63
CA TYR A 268 -5.37 -3.49 -11.62
C TYR A 268 -3.88 -3.80 -11.77
N ARG A 269 -3.05 -2.78 -11.56
CA ARG A 269 -1.59 -2.91 -11.39
C ARG A 269 -1.24 -2.27 -10.05
N MET A 270 -0.89 -3.09 -9.09
CA MET A 270 -0.54 -2.66 -7.74
C MET A 270 0.92 -2.98 -7.49
N ASP A 271 1.70 -1.99 -7.04
CA ASP A 271 3.03 -2.27 -6.53
C ASP A 271 2.92 -2.94 -5.15
N ILE A 272 3.65 -4.02 -4.98
CA ILE A 272 3.98 -4.55 -3.66
C ILE A 272 5.36 -3.97 -3.33
N TRP A 273 5.46 -3.33 -2.17
CA TRP A 273 6.58 -2.44 -1.90
C TRP A 273 7.93 -3.16 -2.02
N PRO A 274 8.93 -2.48 -2.61
CA PRO A 274 10.23 -3.12 -2.83
C PRO A 274 10.91 -3.49 -1.52
N ILE A 275 11.38 -4.73 -1.42
CA ILE A 275 12.12 -5.25 -0.27
C ILE A 275 13.31 -6.10 -0.74
N ALA A 276 14.31 -6.26 0.14
CA ALA A 276 15.35 -7.26 -0.01
C ALA A 276 15.08 -8.41 0.97
N TRP A 277 14.67 -9.57 0.45
CA TRP A 277 14.34 -10.75 1.22
C TRP A 277 14.70 -12.04 0.47
N THR A 278 15.55 -12.85 1.07
CA THR A 278 15.85 -14.19 0.56
C THR A 278 14.97 -15.25 1.24
N LEU A 279 14.08 -15.88 0.48
CA LEU A 279 13.43 -17.12 0.91
C LEU A 279 14.40 -18.28 0.70
N LYS A 280 14.60 -19.11 1.72
CA LYS A 280 15.53 -20.24 1.68
C LYS A 280 14.93 -21.44 0.92
N PRO A 281 15.75 -22.39 0.43
CA PRO A 281 15.25 -23.69 0.00
C PRO A 281 14.40 -24.33 1.10
N GLY A 282 13.32 -25.02 0.72
CA GLY A 282 12.34 -25.58 1.67
C GLY A 282 11.18 -24.64 2.01
N HIS A 283 11.35 -23.33 1.84
CA HIS A 283 10.29 -22.35 2.07
C HIS A 283 9.35 -22.24 0.86
N ARG A 284 8.25 -21.50 1.04
CA ARG A 284 7.30 -21.15 -0.02
C ARG A 284 7.05 -19.64 0.01
N LEU A 285 6.84 -19.06 -1.17
CA LEU A 285 6.30 -17.71 -1.27
C LEU A 285 4.77 -17.81 -1.31
N ARG A 286 4.09 -17.05 -0.45
CA ARG A 286 2.63 -16.91 -0.45
C ARG A 286 2.25 -15.47 -0.73
N LEU A 287 1.28 -15.30 -1.61
CA LEU A 287 0.50 -14.07 -1.74
C LEU A 287 -0.76 -14.24 -0.89
N TRP A 288 -1.05 -13.27 -0.04
CA TRP A 288 -2.36 -13.08 0.58
C TRP A 288 -3.01 -11.84 -0.03
N LEU A 289 -4.25 -11.97 -0.48
CA LEU A 289 -5.01 -10.90 -1.13
C LEU A 289 -6.36 -10.73 -0.41
N SER A 290 -6.61 -9.52 0.06
CA SER A 290 -7.89 -9.13 0.65
C SER A 290 -8.17 -7.65 0.37
N SER A 291 -9.10 -7.08 1.11
CA SER A 291 -9.57 -5.70 0.99
C SER A 291 -9.51 -4.90 2.29
N SER A 292 -8.85 -5.44 3.31
CA SER A 292 -8.62 -4.73 4.57
C SER A 292 -7.20 -4.95 5.12
N ASP A 293 -6.70 -3.93 5.81
CA ASP A 293 -5.43 -3.89 6.52
C ASP A 293 -5.54 -3.01 7.80
N SER A 294 -6.60 -3.21 8.59
CA SER A 294 -6.89 -2.35 9.76
C SER A 294 -5.88 -2.59 10.90
N PRO A 295 -5.29 -1.56 11.54
CA PRO A 295 -5.70 -0.15 11.52
C PRO A 295 -4.95 0.74 10.50
N ASN A 296 -4.10 0.16 9.64
CA ASN A 296 -3.14 0.92 8.83
C ASN A 296 -3.80 1.80 7.76
N HIS A 297 -5.02 1.44 7.34
CA HIS A 297 -5.82 2.30 6.48
C HIS A 297 -7.26 2.34 6.98
N GLU A 298 -7.95 3.45 6.70
CA GLU A 298 -9.37 3.59 7.01
C GLU A 298 -10.19 2.49 6.29
N PRO A 299 -10.93 1.65 7.03
CA PRO A 299 -11.82 0.67 6.42
C PRO A 299 -12.86 1.36 5.54
N LEU A 300 -13.16 0.77 4.40
CA LEU A 300 -14.28 1.24 3.58
C LEU A 300 -15.62 1.01 4.29
N PRO A 301 -16.56 1.96 4.19
CA PRO A 301 -17.86 1.86 4.87
C PRO A 301 -18.85 0.94 4.16
N VAL A 302 -18.59 0.56 2.90
CA VAL A 302 -19.51 -0.25 2.08
C VAL A 302 -18.96 -1.66 1.94
N ALA A 303 -19.74 -2.63 2.42
CA ALA A 303 -19.49 -4.04 2.16
C ALA A 303 -19.69 -4.36 0.66
N GLY A 304 -18.85 -5.23 0.10
CA GLY A 304 -18.99 -5.67 -1.28
C GLY A 304 -18.30 -7.01 -1.50
N ARG A 305 -18.87 -7.84 -2.38
CA ARG A 305 -18.19 -9.05 -2.86
C ARG A 305 -17.18 -8.67 -3.93
N ASN A 306 -16.02 -9.32 -3.87
CA ASN A 306 -14.98 -9.21 -4.86
C ASN A 306 -14.78 -10.58 -5.52
N LEU A 307 -14.49 -10.57 -6.81
CA LEU A 307 -14.22 -11.74 -7.63
C LEU A 307 -12.89 -11.54 -8.36
N ILE A 308 -11.96 -12.46 -8.19
CA ILE A 308 -10.64 -12.43 -8.83
C ILE A 308 -10.64 -13.37 -10.04
N LEU A 309 -10.28 -12.81 -11.20
CA LEU A 309 -10.26 -13.52 -12.47
C LEU A 309 -8.82 -13.95 -12.77
N HIS A 310 -8.58 -15.24 -13.01
CA HIS A 310 -7.23 -15.75 -13.28
C HIS A 310 -7.24 -16.90 -14.29
N ASP A 311 -7.61 -16.61 -15.54
CA ASP A 311 -7.64 -17.57 -16.65
C ASP A 311 -6.76 -17.11 -17.84
N ALA A 312 -6.91 -17.75 -19.00
CA ALA A 312 -6.13 -17.40 -20.19
C ALA A 312 -6.48 -16.00 -20.76
N VAL A 313 -7.71 -15.53 -20.57
CA VAL A 313 -8.18 -14.18 -20.95
C VAL A 313 -7.74 -13.15 -19.89
N TYR A 314 -7.80 -13.55 -18.62
CA TYR A 314 -7.45 -12.73 -17.46
C TYR A 314 -6.22 -13.28 -16.73
N PRO A 315 -5.00 -13.11 -17.26
CA PRO A 315 -3.79 -13.74 -16.71
C PRO A 315 -3.26 -13.00 -15.46
N SER A 316 -4.04 -13.03 -14.37
CA SER A 316 -3.65 -12.46 -13.08
C SER A 316 -2.38 -13.11 -12.56
N GLN A 317 -1.43 -12.28 -12.14
CA GLN A 317 -0.06 -12.69 -11.91
C GLN A 317 0.67 -11.79 -10.91
N LEU A 318 1.64 -12.40 -10.23
CA LEU A 318 2.65 -11.75 -9.43
C LEU A 318 3.96 -11.67 -10.24
N ILE A 319 4.47 -10.46 -10.44
CA ILE A 319 5.72 -10.18 -11.17
C ILE A 319 6.78 -9.77 -10.14
N LEU A 320 7.75 -10.65 -9.88
CA LEU A 320 8.72 -10.46 -8.81
C LEU A 320 9.94 -9.68 -9.28
N GLY A 321 10.46 -8.77 -8.47
CA GLY A 321 11.81 -8.25 -8.64
C GLY A 321 12.82 -9.19 -8.00
N THR A 322 13.71 -9.82 -8.78
CA THR A 322 14.71 -10.77 -8.26
C THR A 322 16.13 -10.43 -8.73
N ARG A 323 17.14 -10.75 -7.91
CA ARG A 323 18.57 -10.47 -8.17
C ARG A 323 19.41 -11.70 -8.50
#